data_AF-A0A084WJV5-F1
#
_entry.id   AF-A0A084WJV5-F1
#
_cell.length_a   1.000
_cell.length_b   1.000
_cell.length_c   1.000
_cell.angle_alpha   90.00
_cell.angle_beta   90.00
_cell.angle_gamma   90.00
#
_symmetry.space_group_name_H-M   'P 1'
#
loop_
_entity.id
_entity.type
_entity.pdbx_description
1 polymer ?
#
loop_
_entity_poly.entity_id
_entity_poly.type
_entity_poly.pdbx_seq_one_letter_code
_entity_poly.pdbx_strand_id
1 'polypeptide(L)'
;MKRNRTYLGVKLYKVERPCAMLGGLCVQTSECNHRTANSGLCPENAHLGVDCCYEVKPAKNLTCHEFRGACMDRCAQALQRPATDCTDEQTCCVLVG
;
A
#
# COMPACT_ATOMS: atom_id res chain seq x y z
N MET A 1 -21.38 -6.74 -5.57
CA MET A 1 -20.02 -6.50 -6.12
C MET A 1 -19.04 -6.35 -4.95
N LYS A 2 -18.08 -7.28 -4.77
CA LYS A 2 -17.03 -7.12 -3.76
C LYS A 2 -16.01 -6.11 -4.30
N ARG A 3 -15.93 -4.90 -3.73
CA ARG A 3 -14.86 -3.93 -4.07
C ARG A 3 -13.52 -4.60 -3.72
N ASN A 4 -12.71 -4.92 -4.74
CA ASN A 4 -11.30 -5.23 -4.52
C ASN A 4 -10.65 -3.95 -3.98
N ARG A 5 -10.29 -3.94 -2.70
CA ARG A 5 -9.58 -2.82 -2.11
C ARG A 5 -8.11 -2.93 -2.51
N THR A 6 -7.53 -1.83 -2.95
CA THR A 6 -6.10 -1.70 -3.20
C THR A 6 -5.52 -0.64 -2.28
N TYR A 7 -4.24 -0.77 -1.96
CA TYR A 7 -3.47 0.23 -1.22
C TYR A 7 -2.10 0.36 -1.88
N LEU A 8 -1.77 1.56 -2.36
CA LEU A 8 -0.54 1.80 -3.12
C LEU A 8 -0.38 0.82 -4.31
N GLY A 9 -1.48 0.56 -5.02
CA GLY A 9 -1.56 -0.41 -6.12
C GLY A 9 -1.52 -1.89 -5.71
N VAL A 10 -1.27 -2.20 -4.43
CA VAL A 10 -1.21 -3.59 -3.93
C VAL A 10 -2.61 -4.09 -3.63
N LYS A 11 -2.90 -5.33 -4.03
CA LYS A 11 -4.18 -5.98 -3.76
C LYS A 11 -4.30 -6.34 -2.27
N LEU A 12 -5.34 -5.83 -1.62
CA LEU A 12 -5.67 -6.24 -0.26
C LEU A 12 -6.60 -7.46 -0.28
N TYR A 13 -6.24 -8.48 0.49
CA TYR A 13 -7.09 -9.63 0.75
C TYR A 13 -8.08 -9.31 1.87
N LYS A 14 -8.97 -10.26 2.18
CA LYS A 14 -9.93 -10.10 3.26
C LYS A 14 -9.18 -9.74 4.55
N VAL A 15 -9.70 -8.76 5.27
CA VAL A 15 -9.16 -8.39 6.58
C VAL A 15 -9.43 -9.53 7.55
N GLU A 16 -8.36 -10.08 8.12
CA GLU A 16 -8.43 -11.17 9.10
C GLU A 16 -8.03 -10.64 10.48
N ARG A 17 -8.80 -11.01 11.51
CA ARG A 17 -8.69 -10.44 12.86
C ARG A 17 -7.27 -10.53 13.47
N PRO A 18 -6.52 -11.64 13.33
CA PRO A 18 -5.17 -11.73 13.88
C PRO A 18 -4.21 -10.69 13.29
N CYS A 19 -4.28 -10.44 11.99
CA CYS A 19 -3.47 -9.42 11.33
C CYS A 19 -3.96 -7.99 11.65
N ALA A 20 -5.27 -7.76 11.62
CA ALA A 20 -5.87 -6.46 11.87
C ALA A 20 -5.59 -5.92 13.28
N MET A 21 -5.56 -6.80 14.28
CA MET A 21 -5.24 -6.43 15.67
C MET A 21 -3.82 -5.91 15.85
N LEU A 22 -2.91 -6.23 14.92
CA LEU A 22 -1.55 -5.70 14.89
C LEU A 22 -1.44 -4.42 14.04
N GLY A 23 -2.54 -3.97 13.43
CA GLY A 23 -2.53 -2.86 12.47
C GLY A 23 -1.99 -3.25 11.08
N GLY A 24 -1.87 -4.55 10.79
CA GLY A 24 -1.38 -5.05 9.50
C GLY A 24 -2.46 -5.24 8.44
N LEU A 25 -2.01 -5.58 7.24
CA LEU A 25 -2.81 -5.85 6.05
C LEU A 25 -2.48 -7.25 5.50
N CYS A 26 -3.50 -7.99 5.08
CA CYS A 26 -3.31 -9.26 4.37
C CYS A 26 -3.00 -8.99 2.89
N VAL A 27 -1.79 -9.29 2.45
CA VAL A 27 -1.27 -9.07 1.09
C VAL A 27 -0.44 -10.27 0.62
N GLN A 28 -0.09 -10.35 -0.67
CA GLN A 28 0.90 -11.36 -1.07
C GLN A 28 2.24 -11.08 -0.38
N THR A 29 2.88 -12.14 0.11
CA THR A 29 4.15 -12.06 0.83
C THR A 29 5.30 -11.48 -0.01
N SER A 30 5.19 -11.50 -1.35
CA SER A 30 6.10 -10.88 -2.30
C SER A 30 5.97 -9.35 -2.36
N GLU A 31 4.75 -8.84 -2.17
CA GLU A 31 4.39 -7.42 -2.15
C GLU A 31 4.65 -6.76 -0.79
N CYS A 32 5.04 -7.53 0.22
CA CYS A 32 5.32 -7.01 1.56
C CYS A 32 6.76 -6.46 1.66
N ASN A 33 6.89 -5.23 2.17
CA ASN A 33 8.16 -4.60 2.51
C ASN A 33 8.59 -4.98 3.94
N HIS A 34 7.68 -4.85 4.91
CA HIS A 34 7.93 -5.16 6.31
C HIS A 34 6.91 -6.18 6.83
N ARG A 35 7.38 -7.40 7.13
CA ARG A 35 6.56 -8.50 7.65
C ARG A 35 6.40 -8.43 9.16
N THR A 36 5.30 -8.95 9.66
CA THR A 36 5.11 -9.19 11.10
C THR A 36 6.09 -10.25 11.61
N ALA A 37 6.45 -10.18 12.90
CA ALA A 37 7.30 -11.20 13.52
C ALA A 37 6.64 -12.59 13.55
N ASN A 38 5.31 -12.62 13.66
CA ASN A 38 4.50 -13.83 13.60
C ASN A 38 3.99 -14.05 12.17
N SER A 39 3.99 -15.30 11.70
CA SER A 39 3.43 -15.69 10.40
C SER A 39 2.07 -16.40 10.56
N GLY A 40 1.36 -16.58 9.45
CA GLY A 40 0.09 -17.31 9.41
C GLY A 40 -1.09 -16.51 9.98
N LEU A 41 -1.01 -15.18 9.94
CA LEU A 41 -2.01 -14.29 10.49
C LEU A 41 -3.19 -14.01 9.52
N CYS A 42 -3.06 -14.48 8.28
CA CYS A 42 -4.10 -14.46 7.24
C CYS A 42 -4.42 -15.89 6.73
N PRO A 43 -4.91 -16.81 7.60
CA PRO A 43 -5.08 -18.22 7.28
C PRO A 43 -6.03 -18.50 6.11
N GLU A 44 -7.08 -17.70 5.90
CA GLU A 44 -8.06 -17.96 4.83
C GLU A 44 -7.40 -17.94 3.44
N ASN A 45 -6.37 -17.12 3.25
CA ASN A 45 -5.68 -16.94 1.97
C ASN A 45 -4.23 -17.45 1.99
N ALA A 46 -3.82 -18.16 3.04
CA ALA A 46 -2.44 -18.67 3.18
C ALA A 46 -2.01 -19.55 2.00
N HIS A 47 -2.94 -20.32 1.43
CA HIS A 47 -2.71 -21.16 0.24
C HIS A 47 -2.36 -20.35 -1.03
N LEU A 48 -2.60 -19.03 -1.05
CA LEU A 48 -2.24 -18.12 -2.12
C LEU A 48 -0.92 -17.37 -1.84
N GLY A 49 -0.17 -17.77 -0.82
CA GLY A 49 1.06 -17.08 -0.40
C GLY A 49 0.80 -15.72 0.25
N VAL A 50 -0.38 -15.53 0.85
CA VAL A 50 -0.79 -14.32 1.56
C VAL A 50 -0.46 -14.44 3.03
N ASP A 51 0.08 -13.37 3.61
CA ASP A 51 0.28 -13.25 5.06
C ASP A 51 0.18 -11.78 5.48
N CYS A 52 0.32 -11.53 6.78
CA CYS A 52 0.21 -10.20 7.35
C CYS A 52 1.45 -9.33 7.10
N CYS A 53 1.21 -8.08 6.77
CA CYS A 53 2.23 -7.11 6.42
C CYS A 53 1.94 -5.75 7.06
N TYR A 54 2.96 -5.09 7.61
CA TYR A 54 2.83 -3.72 8.12
C TYR A 54 2.97 -2.67 7.02
N GLU A 55 3.90 -2.90 6.10
CA GLU A 55 4.22 -1.95 5.04
C GLU A 55 4.34 -2.69 3.71
N VAL A 56 3.56 -2.27 2.73
CA VAL A 56 3.60 -2.84 1.38
C VAL A 56 4.66 -2.13 0.53
N LYS A 57 5.21 -2.84 -0.45
CA LYS A 57 5.99 -2.23 -1.53
C LYS A 57 4.99 -1.58 -2.50
N PRO A 58 5.03 -0.26 -2.72
CA PRO A 58 4.16 0.37 -3.70
C PRO A 58 4.33 -0.28 -5.07
N ALA A 59 3.24 -0.43 -5.81
CA ALA A 59 3.31 -0.84 -7.21
C ALA A 59 4.12 0.18 -8.03
N LYS A 60 4.63 -0.26 -9.18
CA LYS A 60 5.28 0.66 -10.13
C LYS A 60 4.22 1.48 -10.86
N ASN A 61 4.60 2.68 -11.28
CA ASN A 61 3.79 3.55 -12.15
C ASN A 61 2.44 3.95 -11.55
N LEU A 62 2.42 4.28 -10.26
CA LEU A 62 1.23 4.77 -9.58
C LEU A 62 0.93 6.22 -9.98
N THR A 63 -0.35 6.53 -10.06
CA THR A 63 -0.86 7.90 -10.10
C THR A 63 -0.73 8.56 -8.72
N CYS A 64 -0.71 9.89 -8.69
CA CYS A 64 -0.57 10.65 -7.46
C CYS A 64 -1.76 10.43 -6.53
N HIS A 65 -2.96 10.27 -7.12
CA HIS A 65 -4.15 9.90 -6.38
C HIS A 65 -4.04 8.52 -5.70
N GLU A 66 -3.36 7.54 -6.30
CA GLU A 66 -3.12 6.24 -5.67
C GLU A 66 -2.16 6.32 -4.47
N PHE A 67 -1.23 7.27 -4.49
CA PHE A 67 -0.46 7.67 -3.31
C PHE A 67 -1.27 8.46 -2.28
N ARG A 68 -2.54 8.77 -2.58
CA ARG A 68 -3.39 9.69 -1.80
C ARG A 68 -2.78 11.09 -1.70
N GLY A 69 -2.00 11.47 -2.70
CA GLY A 69 -1.42 12.79 -2.84
C GLY A 69 -2.21 13.69 -3.77
N ALA A 70 -1.67 14.89 -3.96
CA ALA A 70 -2.08 15.84 -4.98
C ALA A 70 -0.85 16.34 -5.75
N CYS A 71 -1.00 16.58 -7.04
CA CYS A 71 0.03 17.25 -7.83
C CYS A 71 0.09 18.72 -7.43
N MET A 72 1.27 19.17 -7.01
CA MET A 72 1.53 20.53 -6.53
C MET A 72 2.88 21.00 -7.07
N ASP A 73 3.09 22.31 -7.17
CA ASP A 73 4.36 22.86 -7.67
C ASP A 73 5.54 22.51 -6.76
N ARG A 74 5.30 22.42 -5.44
CA ARG A 74 6.32 22.00 -4.47
C ARG A 74 5.73 21.51 -3.14
N CYS A 75 6.47 20.62 -2.49
CA CYS A 75 6.32 20.29 -1.07
C CYS A 75 7.68 19.83 -0.51
N ALA A 76 7.77 19.67 0.82
CA ALA A 76 8.96 19.12 1.46
C ALA A 76 9.34 17.77 0.83
N GLN A 77 10.63 17.53 0.59
CA GLN A 77 11.12 16.37 -0.15
C GLN A 77 10.64 15.03 0.45
N ALA A 78 10.50 14.96 1.77
CA ALA A 78 9.98 13.77 2.46
C ALA A 78 8.53 13.39 2.07
N LEU A 79 7.73 14.35 1.61
CA LEU A 79 6.34 14.18 1.20
C LEU A 79 6.18 13.86 -0.29
N GLN A 80 7.26 13.99 -1.08
CA GLN A 80 7.23 13.76 -2.51
C GLN A 80 7.15 12.27 -2.82
N ARG A 81 6.36 11.89 -3.83
CA ARG A 81 6.26 10.51 -4.33
C ARG A 81 6.43 10.45 -5.85
N PRO A 82 6.99 9.36 -6.39
CA PRO A 82 7.19 9.21 -7.82
C PRO A 82 5.87 8.79 -8.50
N ALA A 83 5.05 9.78 -8.87
CA ALA A 83 3.81 9.57 -9.60
C ALA A 83 3.98 9.78 -11.10
N THR A 84 3.11 9.17 -11.92
CA THR A 84 3.20 9.23 -13.39
C THR A 84 2.24 10.23 -14.05
N ASP A 85 1.36 10.88 -13.29
CA ASP A 85 0.26 11.71 -13.78
C ASP A 85 0.38 13.20 -13.44
N CYS A 86 1.44 13.62 -12.73
CA CYS A 86 1.75 15.04 -12.57
C CYS A 86 2.44 15.58 -13.83
N THR A 87 2.21 16.85 -14.16
CA THR A 87 2.93 17.52 -15.26
C THR A 87 4.41 17.71 -14.91
N ASP A 88 5.25 18.03 -15.90
CA ASP A 88 6.70 18.16 -15.72
C ASP A 88 7.10 19.22 -14.68
N GLU A 89 6.24 20.21 -14.42
CA GLU A 89 6.43 21.28 -13.43
C GLU A 89 5.87 20.95 -12.05
N GLN A 90 5.17 19.82 -11.89
CA GLN A 90 4.49 19.43 -10.66
C GLN A 90 5.11 18.18 -10.05
N THR A 91 5.02 18.07 -8.72
CA THR A 91 5.41 16.88 -7.98
C THR A 91 4.23 16.33 -7.20
N CYS A 92 4.16 15.01 -7.03
CA CYS A 92 3.12 14.39 -6.22
C CYS A 92 3.44 14.55 -4.74
N CYS A 93 2.58 15.25 -4.01
CA CYS A 93 2.72 15.54 -2.60
C CYS A 93 1.69 14.77 -1.77
N VAL A 94 2.16 13.94 -0.84
CA VAL A 94 1.29 13.20 0.10
C VAL A 94 1.17 14.00 1.40
N LEU A 95 -0.02 14.53 1.68
CA LEU A 95 -0.26 15.50 2.76
C LEU A 95 -0.61 14.87 4.11
N VAL A 96 -0.74 13.55 4.18
CA VAL A 96 -0.94 12.78 5.42
C VAL A 96 -0.01 11.58 5.38
N GLY A 97 0.99 11.58 6.28
CA GLY A 97 1.87 10.46 6.56
C GLY A 97 1.36 9.66 7.75
#